data_AF-A0A383CHE7-F1
#
_entry.id   AF-A0A383CHE7-F1
#
_cell.length_a   1.000
_cell.length_b   1.000
_cell.length_c   1.000
_cell.angle_alpha   90.00
_cell.angle_beta   90.00
_cell.angle_gamma   90.00
#
_symmetry.space_group_name_H-M   'P 1'
#
loop_
_entity.id
_entity.type
_entity.pdbx_description
1 polymer ?
#
loop_
_entity_poly.entity_id
_entity_poly.type
_entity_poly.pdbx_seq_one_letter_code
_entity_poly.pdbx_strand_id
1 'polypeptide(L)'
;MVANSPQMRRIPDEQFFDLRNWREDKAEDYGEKASMLVHTMMLSKADQVNQITTELHDGNMILIDFTPLTSNQETLHKILAELERAVADVDGDLVGVSQKWIVITP
;
A
#
# COMPACT_ATOMS: atom_id res chain seq x y z
N MET A 1 -36.05 -9.26 22.38
CA MET A 1 -35.24 -8.20 21.72
C MET A 1 -34.00 -8.89 21.18
N VAL A 2 -33.91 -9.10 19.86
CA VAL A 2 -32.79 -9.81 19.23
C VAL A 2 -31.88 -8.76 18.63
N ALA A 3 -30.64 -8.70 19.12
CA ALA A 3 -29.63 -7.76 18.65
C ALA A 3 -29.27 -8.07 17.19
N ASN A 4 -29.45 -7.08 16.32
CA ASN A 4 -29.07 -7.18 14.91
C ASN A 4 -27.56 -6.92 14.80
N SER A 5 -26.76 -7.98 14.86
CA SER A 5 -25.33 -7.89 14.58
C SER A 5 -25.12 -7.33 13.17
N PRO A 6 -24.23 -6.36 12.95
CA PRO A 6 -23.99 -5.81 11.62
C PRO A 6 -23.45 -6.93 10.73
N GLN A 7 -24.30 -7.46 9.86
CA GLN A 7 -23.87 -8.41 8.85
C GLN A 7 -22.92 -7.68 7.91
N MET A 8 -21.63 -8.04 7.94
CA MET A 8 -20.72 -7.69 6.86
C MET A 8 -21.38 -8.15 5.56
N ARG A 9 -21.72 -7.19 4.70
CA ARG A 9 -22.26 -7.45 3.37
C ARG A 9 -21.24 -8.32 2.65
N ARG A 10 -21.52 -9.62 2.53
CA ARG A 10 -20.72 -10.52 1.69
C ARG A 10 -20.83 -9.98 0.27
N ILE A 11 -19.76 -9.35 -0.20
CA ILE A 11 -19.63 -9.01 -1.61
C ILE A 11 -19.51 -10.35 -2.33
N PRO A 12 -20.43 -10.71 -3.24
CA PRO A 12 -20.32 -11.93 -4.03
C PRO A 12 -18.98 -11.94 -4.76
N ASP A 13 -18.27 -13.06 -4.75
CA ASP A 13 -16.90 -13.23 -5.29
C ASP A 13 -16.77 -12.91 -6.80
N GLU A 14 -17.86 -12.55 -7.47
CA GLU A 14 -17.94 -12.37 -8.92
C GLU A 14 -18.27 -10.94 -9.37
N GLN A 15 -18.50 -9.99 -8.46
CA GLN A 15 -18.72 -8.60 -8.87
C GLN A 15 -17.40 -7.84 -8.88
N PHE A 16 -16.58 -8.09 -9.90
CA PHE A 16 -15.44 -7.24 -10.21
C PHE A 16 -15.98 -5.86 -10.62
N PHE A 17 -15.89 -4.89 -9.71
CA PHE A 17 -16.18 -3.50 -10.03
C PHE A 17 -15.01 -2.95 -10.83
N ASP A 18 -15.14 -2.91 -12.15
CA ASP A 18 -14.17 -2.25 -13.00
C ASP A 18 -14.26 -0.73 -12.83
N LEU A 19 -13.35 -0.19 -12.01
CA LEU A 19 -13.31 1.23 -11.68
C LEU A 19 -12.61 2.08 -12.74
N ARG A 20 -12.13 1.49 -13.85
CA ARG A 20 -11.41 2.24 -14.91
C ARG A 20 -12.27 3.37 -15.48
N ASN A 21 -13.56 3.09 -15.71
CA ASN A 21 -14.51 4.07 -16.24
C ASN A 21 -15.15 4.94 -15.12
N TRP A 22 -15.08 4.50 -13.86
CA TRP A 22 -15.66 5.24 -12.73
C TRP A 22 -14.94 6.57 -12.47
N ARG A 23 -13.65 6.64 -12.82
CA ARG A 23 -12.82 7.84 -12.63
C ARG A 23 -13.10 8.95 -13.66
N GLU A 24 -13.56 8.63 -14.87
CA GLU A 24 -13.71 9.63 -15.94
C GLU A 24 -14.96 10.49 -15.73
N ASP A 25 -16.10 9.87 -15.42
CA ASP A 25 -17.39 10.59 -15.37
C ASP A 25 -17.65 11.36 -14.06
N LYS A 26 -16.89 11.09 -12.99
CA LYS A 26 -17.12 11.65 -11.66
C LYS A 26 -15.92 12.39 -11.05
N ALA A 27 -14.81 12.52 -11.78
CA ALA A 27 -13.66 13.28 -11.27
C ALA A 27 -14.00 14.74 -10.95
N GLU A 28 -14.92 15.36 -11.70
CA GLU A 28 -15.37 16.73 -11.43
C GLU A 28 -16.30 16.83 -10.21
N ASP A 29 -17.04 15.76 -9.87
CA ASP A 29 -18.02 15.73 -8.78
C ASP A 29 -17.38 15.59 -7.38
N TYR A 30 -16.15 15.08 -7.28
CA TYR A 30 -15.46 14.79 -6.01
C TYR A 30 -14.39 15.83 -5.61
N GLY A 31 -14.23 16.91 -6.38
CA GLY A 31 -13.16 17.90 -6.15
C GLY A 31 -11.84 17.51 -6.82
N GLU A 32 -10.82 18.39 -6.66
CA GLU A 32 -9.52 18.32 -7.34
C GLU A 32 -8.84 16.94 -7.31
N LYS A 33 -7.88 16.73 -8.22
CA LYS A 33 -7.07 15.50 -8.34
C LYS A 33 -6.72 14.93 -6.96
N ALA A 34 -6.85 13.60 -6.82
CA ALA A 34 -6.52 12.89 -5.60
C ALA A 34 -5.17 13.35 -5.03
N SER A 35 -5.18 13.79 -3.77
CA SER A 35 -3.99 14.30 -3.07
C SER A 35 -3.03 13.20 -2.65
N MET A 36 -3.49 11.94 -2.64
CA MET A 36 -2.69 10.75 -2.32
C MET A 36 -2.93 9.68 -3.38
N LEU A 37 -1.83 9.07 -3.84
CA LEU A 37 -1.84 7.95 -4.77
C LEU A 37 -1.31 6.69 -4.09
N VAL A 38 -1.66 5.54 -4.68
CA VAL A 38 -1.14 4.23 -4.28
C VAL A 38 -0.17 3.74 -5.35
N HIS A 39 1.10 3.56 -4.98
CA HIS A 39 2.14 3.04 -5.86
C HIS A 39 2.41 1.58 -5.58
N THR A 40 2.56 0.77 -6.62
CA THR A 40 3.04 -0.61 -6.49
C THR A 40 4.49 -0.68 -6.92
N MET A 41 5.36 -1.16 -6.03
CA MET A 41 6.80 -1.26 -6.26
C MET A 41 7.30 -2.65 -5.95
N MET A 42 8.28 -3.13 -6.73
CA MET A 42 8.95 -4.40 -6.45
C MET A 42 10.26 -4.12 -5.74
N LEU A 43 10.49 -4.72 -4.59
CA LEU A 43 11.73 -4.62 -3.83
C LEU A 43 12.68 -5.77 -4.18
N SER A 44 13.71 -5.45 -4.93
CA SER A 44 14.73 -6.37 -5.43
C SER A 44 16.16 -5.95 -5.04
N LYS A 45 16.37 -4.65 -4.76
CA LYS A 45 17.66 -4.05 -4.41
C LYS A 45 17.49 -2.88 -3.44
N ALA A 46 18.56 -2.52 -2.73
CA ALA A 46 18.57 -1.41 -1.79
C ALA A 46 18.28 -0.05 -2.45
N ASP A 47 18.68 0.16 -3.70
CA ASP A 47 18.45 1.43 -4.42
C ASP A 47 16.97 1.84 -4.50
N GLN A 48 16.05 0.88 -4.38
CA GLN A 48 14.62 1.11 -4.45
C GLN A 48 14.05 1.68 -3.14
N VAL A 49 14.78 1.61 -2.03
CA VAL A 49 14.40 2.22 -0.75
C VAL A 49 14.26 3.73 -0.89
N ASN A 50 15.22 4.39 -1.55
CA ASN A 50 15.17 5.84 -1.79
C ASN A 50 13.90 6.27 -2.54
N GLN A 51 13.46 5.46 -3.50
CA GLN A 51 12.24 5.75 -4.25
C GLN A 51 11.00 5.60 -3.37
N ILE A 52 10.94 4.55 -2.56
CA ILE A 52 9.84 4.33 -1.60
C ILE A 52 9.76 5.47 -0.60
N THR A 53 10.90 5.89 -0.03
CA THR A 53 10.97 7.00 0.93
C THR A 53 10.55 8.33 0.29
N THR A 54 10.92 8.58 -0.97
CA THR A 54 10.45 9.78 -1.69
C THR A 54 8.93 9.81 -1.79
N GLU A 55 8.32 8.73 -2.28
CA GLU A 55 6.86 8.64 -2.39
C GLU A 55 6.16 8.77 -1.04
N LEU A 56 6.77 8.22 0.01
CA LEU A 56 6.24 8.31 1.37
C LEU A 56 6.22 9.76 1.86
N HIS A 57 7.31 10.51 1.67
CA HIS A 57 7.37 11.93 2.01
C HIS A 57 6.41 12.79 1.18
N ASP A 58 6.13 12.38 -0.06
CA ASP A 58 5.14 13.03 -0.92
C ASP A 58 3.68 12.72 -0.49
N GLY A 59 3.49 11.91 0.56
CA GLY A 59 2.18 11.57 1.10
C GLY A 59 1.48 10.45 0.34
N ASN A 60 2.22 9.62 -0.41
CA ASN A 60 1.69 8.47 -1.13
C ASN A 60 1.81 7.17 -0.34
N MET A 61 0.84 6.27 -0.55
CA MET A 61 0.88 4.91 -0.02
C MET A 61 1.66 4.00 -0.97
N ILE A 62 2.47 3.08 -0.42
CA ILE A 62 3.26 2.15 -1.22
C ILE A 62 2.90 0.70 -0.89
N LEU A 63 2.58 -0.07 -1.92
CA LEU A 63 2.44 -1.53 -1.88
C LEU A 63 3.71 -2.17 -2.45
N ILE A 64 4.44 -2.91 -1.62
CA ILE A 64 5.78 -3.42 -1.93
C ILE A 64 5.74 -4.94 -2.10
N ASP A 65 6.11 -5.43 -3.28
CA ASP A 65 6.39 -6.85 -3.53
C ASP A 65 7.83 -7.16 -3.18
N PHE A 66 8.08 -7.91 -2.10
CA PHE A 66 9.43 -8.32 -1.69
C PHE A 66 9.77 -9.76 -2.09
N THR A 67 8.95 -10.40 -2.95
CA THR A 67 9.19 -11.77 -3.45
C THR A 67 10.65 -12.01 -3.90
N PRO A 68 11.32 -11.09 -4.62
CA PRO A 68 12.71 -11.30 -5.06
C PRO A 68 13.72 -11.47 -3.92
N LEU A 69 13.43 -10.94 -2.73
CA LEU A 69 14.33 -10.97 -1.57
C LEU A 69 14.02 -12.10 -0.59
N THR A 70 12.97 -12.89 -0.82
CA THR A 70 12.55 -13.99 0.07
C THR A 70 13.64 -15.06 0.28
N SER A 71 14.53 -15.25 -0.71
CA SER A 71 15.67 -16.18 -0.63
C SER A 71 16.88 -15.60 0.10
N ASN A 72 16.94 -14.29 0.32
CA ASN A 72 18.04 -13.59 0.99
C ASN A 72 17.53 -12.80 2.20
N GLN A 73 17.34 -13.51 3.31
CA GLN A 73 16.77 -12.94 4.54
C GLN A 73 17.64 -11.85 5.17
N GLU A 74 18.98 -11.95 5.08
CA GLU A 74 19.86 -10.94 5.64
C GLU A 74 19.68 -9.58 4.95
N THR A 75 19.63 -9.58 3.61
CA THR A 75 19.37 -8.37 2.84
C THR A 75 17.96 -7.84 3.10
N LEU A 76 16.95 -8.72 3.18
CA LEU A 76 15.58 -8.32 3.49
C LEU A 76 15.50 -7.62 4.86
N HIS A 77 16.08 -8.19 5.91
CA HIS A 77 16.07 -7.58 7.25
C HIS A 77 16.76 -6.22 7.30
N LYS A 78 17.88 -6.05 6.59
CA LYS A 78 18.57 -4.75 6.51
C LYS A 78 17.70 -3.69 5.87
N ILE A 79 17.05 -4.03 4.75
CA ILE A 79 16.17 -3.11 4.03
C ILE A 79 14.91 -2.79 4.86
N LEU A 80 14.31 -3.77 5.52
CA LEU A 80 13.14 -3.53 6.36
C LEU A 80 13.45 -2.59 7.52
N ALA A 81 14.61 -2.75 8.17
CA ALA A 81 15.02 -1.85 9.24
C ALA A 81 15.26 -0.40 8.75
N GLU A 82 15.66 -0.22 7.49
CA GLU A 82 15.80 1.10 6.86
C GLU A 82 14.42 1.70 6.55
N LEU A 83 13.50 0.90 6.00
CA LEU A 83 12.13 1.32 5.74
C LEU A 83 11.38 1.67 7.03
N GLU A 84 11.50 0.87 8.09
CA GLU A 84 10.89 1.17 9.40
C GLU A 84 11.33 2.52 9.95
N ARG A 85 12.59 2.90 9.75
CA ARG A 85 13.10 4.22 10.16
C ARG A 85 12.49 5.35 9.32
N ALA A 86 12.48 5.19 8.00
CA ALA A 86 11.88 6.18 7.10
C ALA A 86 10.38 6.38 7.37
N VAL A 87 9.67 5.31 7.75
CA VAL A 87 8.26 5.35 8.13
C VAL A 87 8.06 6.06 9.46
N ALA A 88 8.91 5.78 10.45
CA ALA A 88 8.86 6.48 11.73
C ALA A 88 9.12 7.99 11.59
N ASP A 89 9.94 8.41 10.62
CA ASP A 89 10.23 9.83 10.37
C ASP A 89 9.01 10.63 9.88
N VAL A 90 7.98 9.95 9.36
CA VAL A 90 6.71 10.56 8.91
C VAL A 90 5.52 10.22 9.81
N ASP A 91 5.74 9.55 10.94
CA ASP A 91 4.68 8.99 11.81
C ASP A 91 3.71 8.04 11.07
N GLY A 92 4.24 7.31 10.08
CA GLY A 92 3.49 6.36 9.25
C GLY A 92 3.36 4.94 9.82
N ASP A 93 2.91 4.00 8.99
CA ASP A 93 2.80 2.57 9.35
C ASP A 93 3.42 1.64 8.29
N LEU A 94 3.94 0.49 8.74
CA LEU A 94 4.52 -0.56 7.90
C LEU A 94 3.97 -1.91 8.32
N VAL A 95 3.19 -2.53 7.43
CA VAL A 95 2.47 -3.77 7.74
C VAL A 95 2.68 -4.82 6.66
N GLY A 96 3.02 -6.04 7.08
CA GLY A 96 3.02 -7.21 6.20
C GLY A 96 1.59 -7.69 5.91
N VAL A 97 1.20 -7.73 4.63
CA VAL A 97 -0.15 -8.15 4.21
C VAL A 97 -0.16 -9.60 3.70
N SER A 98 1.01 -10.18 3.42
CA SER A 98 1.18 -11.58 3.03
C SER A 98 2.65 -12.02 3.18
N GLN A 99 2.99 -13.23 2.74
CA GLN A 99 4.37 -13.70 2.62
C GLN A 99 5.17 -13.00 1.50
N LYS A 100 4.53 -12.08 0.76
CA LYS A 100 5.09 -11.43 -0.44
C LYS A 100 4.90 -9.92 -0.48
N TRP A 101 3.99 -9.39 0.33
CA TRP A 101 3.54 -8.01 0.24
C TRP A 101 3.69 -7.28 1.57
N ILE A 102 4.18 -6.06 1.48
CA ILE A 102 4.21 -5.07 2.57
C ILE A 102 3.45 -3.85 2.10
N VAL A 103 2.70 -3.23 2.99
CA VAL A 103 2.08 -1.92 2.78
C VAL A 103 2.79 -0.92 3.67
N ILE A 104 3.11 0.24 3.10
CA ILE A 104 3.63 1.39 3.81
C ILE A 104 2.68 2.56 3.64
N THR A 105 2.33 3.21 4.74
CA THR A 105 1.49 4.40 4.76
C THR A 105 2.25 5.60 5.31
N PRO A 106 2.13 6.79 4.71
CA PRO A 106 2.59 8.04 5.28
C PRO A 106 1.70 8.50 6.44
#